data_AF-A0A2N5YQ52-F1
#
_entry.id   AF-A0A2N5YQ52-F1
#
_cell.length_a   1.000
_cell.length_b   1.000
_cell.length_c   1.000
_cell.angle_alpha   90.00
_cell.angle_beta   90.00
_cell.angle_gamma   90.00
#
_symmetry.space_group_name_H-M   'P 1'
#
loop_
_entity.id
_entity.type
_entity.pdbx_description
1 polymer ?
#
loop_
_entity_poly.entity_id
_entity_poly.type
_entity_poly.pdbx_seq_one_letter_code
_entity_poly.pdbx_strand_id
1 'polypeptide(L)'
;MVSPDIKTNRNLGYFDCIAAPCKDTCATNKDIPNYMYHTAKGDFASAYKTILQTNPFPAITGMICDHLCQNKCTRVNYDSSLLIREVKRFISEQE
;
A
#
# COMPACT_ATOMS: atom_id res chain seq x y z
N MET A 1 -5.69 -14.61 18.34
CA MET A 1 -5.71 -13.39 17.51
C MET A 1 -4.37 -12.71 17.72
N VAL A 2 -3.54 -12.62 16.69
CA VAL A 2 -2.22 -12.00 16.79
C VAL A 2 -2.44 -10.48 16.86
N SER A 3 -1.89 -9.83 17.87
CA SER A 3 -1.91 -8.37 17.96
C SER A 3 -1.32 -7.77 16.67
N PRO A 4 -1.92 -6.74 16.07
CA PRO A 4 -1.40 -6.16 14.84
C PRO A 4 0.00 -5.57 15.11
N ASP A 5 1.03 -6.25 14.62
CA ASP A 5 2.41 -5.79 14.69
C ASP A 5 2.79 -5.09 13.38
N ILE A 6 2.95 -3.76 13.44
CA ILE A 6 3.36 -2.95 12.30
C ILE A 6 4.86 -3.03 12.00
N LYS A 7 5.66 -3.65 12.89
CA LYS A 7 7.11 -3.71 12.73
C LYS A 7 7.50 -4.66 11.60
N THR A 8 8.56 -4.30 10.90
CA THR A 8 9.17 -5.11 9.83
C THR A 8 10.57 -5.53 10.26
N ASN A 9 11.22 -6.42 9.51
CA ASN A 9 12.61 -6.84 9.78
C ASN A 9 13.64 -5.77 9.38
N ARG A 10 13.17 -4.59 8.94
CA ARG A 10 14.01 -3.48 8.50
C ARG A 10 14.68 -2.80 9.70
N ASN A 11 15.98 -2.61 9.63
CA ASN A 11 16.72 -1.88 10.67
C ASN A 11 16.39 -0.38 10.57
N LEU A 12 15.85 0.19 11.66
CA LEU A 12 15.43 1.60 11.71
C LEU A 12 16.61 2.49 12.11
N GLY A 13 17.10 3.30 11.17
CA GLY A 13 18.05 4.37 11.45
C GLY A 13 17.39 5.59 12.12
N TYR A 14 18.20 6.55 12.56
CA TYR A 14 17.73 7.77 13.26
C TYR A 14 16.69 8.60 12.47
N PHE A 15 16.67 8.50 11.13
CA PHE A 15 15.76 9.27 10.25
C PHE A 15 14.74 8.40 9.51
N ASP A 16 14.54 7.16 9.96
CA ASP A 16 13.78 6.16 9.21
C ASP A 16 12.26 6.16 9.47
N CYS A 17 11.77 7.18 10.18
CA CYS A 17 10.36 7.36 10.52
C CYS A 17 9.45 7.77 9.34
N ILE A 18 10.05 8.07 8.17
CA ILE A 18 9.33 8.56 6.98
C ILE A 18 8.87 7.39 6.08
N ALA A 19 9.54 6.24 6.15
CA ALA A 19 9.23 5.11 5.30
C ALA A 19 8.07 4.27 5.86
N ALA A 20 7.04 4.07 5.05
CA ALA A 20 5.86 3.31 5.46
C ALA A 20 6.15 1.80 5.45
N PRO A 21 5.91 1.08 6.57
CA PRO A 21 6.21 -0.35 6.69
C PRO A 21 5.38 -1.25 5.75
N CYS A 22 4.27 -0.74 5.20
CA CYS A 22 3.48 -1.45 4.20
C CYS A 22 4.25 -1.72 2.90
N LYS A 23 5.27 -0.91 2.57
CA LYS A 23 6.16 -1.13 1.41
C LYS A 23 7.00 -2.39 1.57
N ASP A 24 7.60 -2.58 2.75
CA ASP A 24 8.57 -3.66 3.04
C ASP A 24 7.98 -5.07 2.88
N THR A 25 6.68 -5.22 3.17
CA THR A 25 5.99 -6.51 3.08
C THR A 25 5.38 -6.77 1.70
N CYS A 26 5.35 -5.78 0.82
CA CYS A 26 4.81 -5.96 -0.52
C CYS A 26 5.83 -6.70 -1.40
N ALA A 27 5.47 -7.88 -1.91
CA ALA A 27 6.36 -8.70 -2.75
C ALA A 27 6.93 -7.97 -3.99
N THR A 28 6.25 -6.93 -4.46
CA THR A 28 6.66 -6.13 -5.62
C THR A 28 7.18 -4.74 -5.23
N ASN A 29 7.37 -4.47 -3.93
CA ASN A 29 7.85 -3.18 -3.40
C ASN A 29 7.11 -1.95 -3.97
N LYS A 30 5.77 -2.02 -4.04
CA LYS A 30 4.93 -0.96 -4.61
C LYS A 30 4.97 0.31 -3.74
N ASP A 31 4.88 1.48 -4.38
CA ASP A 31 4.76 2.74 -3.66
C ASP A 31 3.34 3.02 -3.15
N ILE A 32 2.95 2.29 -2.11
CA ILE A 32 1.63 2.38 -1.49
C ILE A 32 1.32 3.80 -0.99
N PRO A 33 2.18 4.46 -0.20
CA PRO A 33 1.90 5.83 0.24
C PRO A 33 1.67 6.81 -0.91
N ASN A 34 2.46 6.70 -1.99
CA ASN A 34 2.37 7.65 -3.09
C ASN A 34 1.07 7.50 -3.89
N TYR A 35 0.68 6.29 -4.29
CA TYR A 35 -0.58 6.15 -5.02
C TYR A 35 -1.79 6.46 -4.14
N MET A 36 -1.75 6.11 -2.84
CA MET A 36 -2.83 6.46 -1.89
C MET A 36 -2.98 7.98 -1.75
N TYR A 37 -1.86 8.72 -1.75
CA TYR A 37 -1.86 10.18 -1.74
C TYR A 37 -2.51 10.77 -3.00
N HIS A 38 -2.16 10.29 -4.18
CA HIS A 38 -2.80 10.71 -5.43
C HIS A 38 -4.30 10.38 -5.45
N THR A 39 -4.67 9.17 -5.01
CA THR A 39 -6.08 8.76 -4.88
C THR A 39 -6.87 9.66 -3.93
N ALA A 40 -6.29 10.03 -2.79
CA ALA A 40 -6.93 10.92 -1.83
C ALA A 40 -7.21 12.33 -2.41
N LYS A 41 -6.49 12.72 -3.46
CA LYS A 41 -6.70 13.98 -4.20
C LYS A 41 -7.59 13.85 -5.43
N GLY A 42 -8.11 12.65 -5.72
CA GLY A 42 -8.88 12.36 -6.93
C GLY A 42 -8.03 12.27 -8.20
N ASP A 43 -6.70 12.26 -8.09
CA ASP A 43 -5.79 12.14 -9.24
C ASP A 43 -5.52 10.65 -9.53
N PHE A 44 -6.50 9.98 -10.14
CA PHE A 44 -6.43 8.54 -10.40
C PHE A 44 -5.40 8.17 -11.46
N ALA A 45 -5.19 9.03 -12.45
CA ALA A 45 -4.18 8.82 -13.50
C ALA A 45 -2.76 8.74 -12.92
N SER A 46 -2.38 9.67 -12.03
CA SER A 46 -1.07 9.61 -11.37
C SER A 46 -0.97 8.45 -10.38
N ALA A 47 -2.06 8.11 -9.69
CA ALA A 47 -2.12 6.95 -8.82
C ALA A 47 -1.88 5.65 -9.62
N TYR A 48 -2.56 5.50 -10.75
CA TYR A 48 -2.41 4.35 -11.65
C TYR A 48 -1.00 4.25 -12.22
N LYS A 49 -0.45 5.37 -12.71
CA LYS A 49 0.94 5.45 -13.19
C LYS A 49 1.94 5.02 -12.11
N THR A 50 1.73 5.44 -10.85
CA THR A 50 2.57 5.04 -9.72
C THR A 50 2.52 3.52 -9.50
N ILE A 51 1.33 2.92 -9.57
CA ILE A 51 1.20 1.46 -9.42
C ILE A 51 1.94 0.74 -10.57
N LEU A 52 1.78 1.22 -11.81
CA LEU A 52 2.40 0.63 -13.01
C LEU A 52 3.93 0.62 -12.97
N GLN A 53 4.58 1.53 -12.25
CA GLN A 53 6.04 1.58 -12.10
C GLN A 53 6.64 0.26 -11.60
N THR A 54 5.91 -0.48 -10.76
CA THR A 54 6.38 -1.72 -10.11
C THR A 54 5.43 -2.90 -10.34
N ASN A 55 4.34 -2.68 -11.07
CA ASN A 55 3.31 -3.69 -11.27
C ASN A 55 2.61 -3.56 -12.62
N PRO A 56 2.94 -4.41 -13.60
CA PRO A 56 2.28 -4.36 -14.91
C PRO A 56 0.82 -4.84 -14.88
N PHE A 57 0.38 -5.50 -13.79
CA PHE A 57 -0.98 -6.08 -13.69
C PHE A 57 -1.77 -5.55 -12.48
N PRO A 58 -2.03 -4.23 -12.40
CA PRO A 58 -2.72 -3.62 -11.27
C PRO A 58 -4.14 -4.17 -11.08
N ALA A 59 -4.91 -4.31 -12.16
CA ALA A 59 -6.28 -4.84 -12.14
C ALA A 59 -6.35 -6.26 -11.55
N ILE A 60 -5.54 -7.19 -12.06
CA ILE A 60 -5.48 -8.58 -11.56
C ILE A 60 -5.08 -8.59 -10.09
N THR A 61 -4.00 -7.89 -9.72
CA THR A 61 -3.55 -7.86 -8.33
C THR A 61 -4.52 -7.12 -7.41
N GLY A 62 -5.42 -6.29 -7.93
CA GLY A 62 -6.53 -5.67 -7.18
C GLY A 62 -7.59 -6.70 -6.77
N MET A 63 -7.68 -7.81 -7.50
CA MET A 63 -8.63 -8.90 -7.23
C MET A 63 -8.02 -10.02 -6.39
N ILE A 64 -6.80 -10.46 -6.72
CA ILE A 64 -6.25 -11.71 -6.18
C ILE A 64 -5.22 -11.54 -5.06
N CYS A 65 -4.80 -10.31 -4.74
CA CYS A 65 -3.72 -10.09 -3.78
C CYS A 65 -4.12 -10.52 -2.35
N ASP A 66 -3.17 -11.17 -1.69
CA ASP A 66 -3.14 -11.60 -0.28
C ASP A 66 -2.99 -10.45 0.73
N HIS A 67 -2.81 -9.22 0.24
CA HIS A 67 -2.90 -7.97 1.00
C HIS A 67 -2.05 -7.92 2.29
N LEU A 68 -0.86 -8.54 2.29
CA LEU A 68 0.07 -8.53 3.45
C LEU A 68 0.42 -7.10 3.92
N CYS A 69 0.45 -6.15 2.99
CA CYS A 69 0.64 -4.73 3.29
C CYS A 69 -0.38 -4.13 4.28
N GLN A 70 -1.60 -4.67 4.35
CA GLN A 70 -2.61 -4.22 5.29
C GLN A 70 -2.28 -4.62 6.73
N ASN A 71 -1.61 -5.76 6.92
CA ASN A 71 -1.16 -6.23 8.23
C ASN A 71 -0.08 -5.32 8.85
N LYS A 72 0.64 -4.57 8.00
CA LYS A 72 1.68 -3.61 8.40
C LYS A 72 1.22 -2.16 8.28
N CYS A 73 -0.08 -1.90 8.06
CA CYS A 73 -0.58 -0.54 7.94
C CYS A 73 -0.53 0.17 9.30
N THR A 74 0.10 1.34 9.38
CA THR A 74 0.20 2.11 10.65
C THR A 74 -1.14 2.62 11.18
N ARG A 75 -2.16 2.67 10.32
CA ARG A 75 -3.52 3.10 10.68
C ARG A 75 -4.21 2.14 11.67
N VAL A 76 -3.77 0.89 11.76
CA VAL A 76 -4.27 -0.08 12.77
C VAL A 76 -4.05 0.38 14.21
N ASN A 77 -3.13 1.32 14.45
CA ASN A 77 -2.94 1.92 15.78
C ASN A 77 -4.02 2.94 16.15
N TYR A 78 -4.86 3.36 15.19
CA TYR A 78 -5.96 4.30 15.38
C TYR A 78 -7.31 3.59 15.25
N ASP A 79 -7.53 2.91 14.13
CA ASP A 79 -8.77 2.19 13.82
C ASP A 79 -8.47 0.89 13.04
N SER A 80 -8.68 0.89 11.73
CA SER A 80 -8.55 -0.27 10.84
C SER A 80 -7.51 0.01 9.77
N SER A 81 -6.89 -1.05 9.25
CA SER A 81 -5.99 -0.92 8.10
C SER A 81 -6.72 -0.26 6.94
N LEU A 82 -6.00 0.53 6.14
CA LEU A 82 -6.52 1.00 4.87
C LEU A 82 -6.82 -0.20 3.96
N LEU A 83 -7.90 -0.10 3.18
CA LEU A 83 -8.30 -1.09 2.19
C LEU A 83 -7.43 -0.98 0.93
N ILE A 84 -6.12 -1.22 1.09
CA ILE A 84 -5.08 -0.96 0.09
C ILE A 84 -5.36 -1.74 -1.20
N ARG A 85 -5.81 -3.00 -1.09
CA ARG A 85 -6.14 -3.82 -2.26
C ARG A 85 -7.37 -3.27 -2.99
N GLU A 86 -8.41 -2.90 -2.26
CA GLU A 86 -9.66 -2.38 -2.79
C GLU A 86 -9.45 -1.01 -3.44
N VAL A 87 -8.62 -0.14 -2.85
CA VAL A 87 -8.23 1.13 -3.46
C VAL A 87 -7.47 0.90 -4.75
N LYS A 88 -6.50 -0.02 -4.78
CA LYS A 88 -5.79 -0.39 -6.00
C LYS A 88 -6.74 -0.93 -7.08
N ARG A 89 -7.71 -1.75 -6.70
CA ARG A 89 -8.76 -2.24 -7.60
C ARG A 89 -9.56 -1.08 -8.17
N PHE A 90 -10.08 -0.21 -7.30
CA PHE A 90 -10.84 0.97 -7.69
C PHE A 90 -10.07 1.85 -8.68
N ILE A 91 -8.81 2.18 -8.40
CA ILE A 91 -7.96 2.96 -9.32
C ILE A 91 -7.84 2.26 -10.68
N SER A 92 -7.70 0.92 -10.69
CA SER A 92 -7.58 0.15 -11.94
C SER A 92 -8.88 0.07 -12.73
N GLU A 93 -10.03 0.34 -12.11
CA GLU A 93 -11.35 0.38 -12.77
C GLU A 93 -11.68 1.77 -13.33
N GLN A 94 -10.90 2.81 -12.99
CA GLN A 94 -11.10 4.19 -13.48
C GLN A 94 -10.34 4.50 -14.79
N GLU A 95 -9.47 3.60 -15.25
CA GLU A 95 -8.59 3.78 -16.42
C GLU A 95 -8.94 2.84 -17.56
#